data_AF-A0A843DAS9-F1
#
_entry.id   AF-A0A843DAS9-F1
#
_cell.length_a   1.000
_cell.length_b   1.000
_cell.length_c   1.000
_cell.angle_alpha   90.00
_cell.angle_beta   90.00
_cell.angle_gamma   90.00
#
_symmetry.space_group_name_H-M   'P 1'
#
loop_
_entity.id
_entity.type
_entity.pdbx_description
1 polymer ?
#
loop_
_entity_poly.entity_id
_entity_poly.type
_entity_poly.pdbx_seq_one_letter_code
_entity_poly.pdbx_strand_id
1 'polypeptide(L)'
;MSEQKLEIFNVLNFLNSGYELDEILNEGNFGTFQSGEDCVNYLVENGFLEGDGGISTLESISKQYTVAQLKEILKENGLKVSGKKQELVERVLPVLSDNSSDYELTDKAKEFIRENEWIDLYMFALVAFRFDDYETFVATSDDDNVTTALNFCDQIISRALMANQFLVFIDALSAKAHVYAYDGDYESFLDYDLQRFILGLNPIIMDAQTYATYDVINAANVINLRNVVEKFDFGNLKKRFDKIWSKTHITNITVPKKTSYKILQKAISGADVEELNFDVREKYFNKKFGV
;
A
#
# COMPACT_ATOMS: atom_id res chain seq x y z
N MET A 1 -11.23 -8.37 13.87
CA MET A 1 -10.05 -9.14 14.35
C MET A 1 -8.96 -9.16 13.29
N SER A 2 -9.28 -9.50 12.04
CA SER A 2 -8.36 -9.46 10.90
C SER A 2 -7.84 -8.05 10.57
N GLU A 3 -8.69 -7.03 10.46
CA GLU A 3 -8.23 -5.64 10.22
C GLU A 3 -7.33 -5.11 11.36
N GLN A 4 -7.63 -5.48 12.61
CA GLN A 4 -6.79 -5.13 13.75
C GLN A 4 -5.42 -5.83 13.69
N LYS A 5 -5.39 -7.07 13.20
CA LYS A 5 -4.15 -7.82 12.97
C LYS A 5 -3.26 -7.15 11.92
N LEU A 6 -3.85 -6.62 10.85
CA LEU A 6 -3.16 -5.82 9.83
C LEU A 6 -2.53 -4.55 10.46
N GLU A 7 -3.28 -3.82 11.28
CA GLU A 7 -2.78 -2.63 11.98
C GLU A 7 -1.64 -2.96 12.94
N ILE A 8 -1.78 -4.02 13.75
CA ILE A 8 -0.74 -4.51 14.67
C ILE A 8 0.52 -4.89 13.89
N PHE A 9 0.39 -5.68 12.82
CA PHE A 9 1.52 -6.07 12.00
C PHE A 9 2.24 -4.85 11.42
N ASN A 10 1.49 -3.89 10.90
CA ASN A 10 2.06 -2.68 10.30
C ASN A 10 2.93 -1.89 11.29
N VAL A 11 2.42 -1.64 12.50
CA VAL A 11 3.17 -0.92 13.54
C VAL A 11 4.43 -1.70 13.93
N LEU A 12 4.29 -2.99 14.21
CA LEU A 12 5.43 -3.82 14.64
C LEU A 12 6.49 -3.96 13.54
N ASN A 13 6.07 -4.07 12.27
CA ASN A 13 6.98 -4.19 11.13
C ASN A 13 7.76 -2.90 10.87
N PHE A 14 7.12 -1.72 11.01
CA PHE A 14 7.82 -0.43 10.91
C PHE A 14 8.82 -0.24 12.05
N LEU A 15 8.44 -0.53 13.30
CA LEU A 15 9.37 -0.51 14.42
C LEU A 15 10.56 -1.45 14.19
N ASN A 16 10.30 -2.66 13.69
CA ASN A 16 11.34 -3.65 13.36
C ASN A 16 12.28 -3.14 12.24
N SER A 17 11.78 -2.26 11.39
CA SER A 17 12.53 -1.63 10.30
C SER A 17 13.30 -0.37 10.76
N GLY A 18 13.22 -0.01 12.04
CA GLY A 18 13.95 1.11 12.64
C GLY A 18 13.26 2.46 12.55
N TYR A 19 11.95 2.48 12.28
CA TYR A 19 11.16 3.72 12.36
C TYR A 19 10.83 4.03 13.81
N GLU A 20 10.80 5.32 14.14
CA GLU A 20 10.44 5.79 15.48
C GLU A 20 8.94 5.64 15.72
N LEU A 21 8.55 5.25 16.94
CA LEU A 21 7.14 5.01 17.26
C LEU A 21 6.27 6.26 17.03
N ASP A 22 6.76 7.44 17.42
CA ASP A 22 6.01 8.69 17.23
C ASP A 22 5.73 8.99 15.75
N GLU A 23 6.65 8.67 14.84
CA GLU A 23 6.43 8.86 13.41
C GLU A 23 5.34 7.91 12.91
N ILE A 24 5.39 6.64 13.33
CA ILE A 24 4.40 5.61 12.97
C ILE A 24 3.00 6.03 13.47
N LEU A 25 2.90 6.54 14.70
CA LEU A 25 1.62 6.93 15.30
C LEU A 25 1.05 8.22 14.68
N ASN A 26 1.90 9.14 14.23
CA ASN A 26 1.45 10.40 13.62
C ASN A 26 0.98 10.21 12.17
N GLU A 27 1.61 9.30 11.42
CA GLU A 27 1.25 9.01 10.03
C GLU A 27 0.21 7.88 9.92
N GLY A 28 0.09 7.05 10.96
CA GLY A 28 -0.78 5.89 11.00
C GLY A 28 -2.27 6.23 11.00
N ASN A 29 -3.03 5.48 10.21
CA ASN A 29 -4.50 5.47 10.28
C ASN A 29 -4.94 4.24 11.08
N PHE A 30 -5.38 4.45 12.31
CA PHE A 30 -5.86 3.38 13.20
C PHE A 30 -7.38 3.31 13.11
N GLY A 31 -7.90 2.48 12.22
CA GLY A 31 -9.34 2.27 12.05
C GLY A 31 -9.94 1.38 13.15
N THR A 32 -9.14 0.47 13.72
CA THR A 32 -9.61 -0.45 14.77
C THR A 32 -9.26 -0.01 16.20
N PHE A 33 -8.32 0.93 16.35
CA PHE A 33 -8.03 1.58 17.63
C PHE A 33 -8.63 2.99 17.67
N GLN A 34 -9.00 3.50 18.85
CA GLN A 34 -9.56 4.86 18.95
C GLN A 34 -8.47 5.94 18.79
N SER A 35 -7.21 5.57 19.03
CA SER A 35 -6.04 6.43 18.90
C SER A 35 -4.75 5.60 18.75
N GLY A 36 -3.65 6.25 18.38
CA GLY A 36 -2.32 5.63 18.41
C GLY A 36 -1.91 5.19 19.83
N GLU A 37 -2.31 5.94 20.86
CA GLU A 37 -2.09 5.58 22.27
C GLU A 37 -2.80 4.27 22.63
N ASP A 38 -4.04 4.07 22.16
CA ASP A 38 -4.75 2.80 22.37
C ASP A 38 -4.07 1.63 21.66
N CYS A 39 -3.46 1.87 20.50
CA CYS A 39 -2.67 0.86 19.80
C CYS A 39 -1.45 0.47 20.63
N VAL A 40 -0.67 1.44 21.13
CA VAL A 40 0.50 1.18 21.98
C VAL A 40 0.12 0.44 23.25
N ASN A 41 -0.92 0.90 23.95
CA ASN A 41 -1.42 0.23 25.17
C ASN A 41 -1.79 -1.22 24.88
N TYR A 42 -2.48 -1.48 23.78
CA TYR A 42 -2.78 -2.85 23.35
C TYR A 42 -1.50 -3.66 23.11
N LEU A 43 -0.50 -3.10 22.41
CA LEU A 43 0.75 -3.80 22.13
C LEU A 43 1.52 -4.15 23.40
N VAL A 44 1.55 -3.25 24.39
CA VAL A 44 2.17 -3.49 25.72
C VAL A 44 1.39 -4.52 26.52
N GLU A 45 0.07 -4.37 26.64
CA GLU A 45 -0.80 -5.29 27.38
C GLU A 45 -0.75 -6.72 26.82
N ASN A 46 -0.57 -6.84 25.50
CA ASN A 46 -0.42 -8.12 24.82
C ASN A 46 1.05 -8.58 24.73
N GLY A 47 2.00 -7.86 25.34
CA GLY A 47 3.41 -8.27 25.44
C GLY A 47 4.16 -8.26 24.10
N PHE A 48 3.72 -7.48 23.13
CA PHE A 48 4.45 -7.22 21.88
C PHE A 48 5.54 -6.14 22.08
N LEU A 49 5.27 -5.16 22.95
CA LEU A 49 6.24 -4.15 23.33
C LEU A 49 6.58 -4.29 24.82
N GLU A 50 7.84 -4.03 25.15
CA GLU A 50 8.30 -3.85 26.52
C GLU A 50 9.05 -2.53 26.68
N GLY A 51 9.02 -1.98 27.90
CA GLY A 51 9.59 -0.67 28.20
C GLY A 51 8.61 0.24 28.93
N ASP A 52 9.14 1.31 29.54
CA ASP A 52 8.28 2.27 30.24
C ASP A 52 7.61 3.25 29.29
N GLY A 53 8.15 3.34 28.06
CA GLY A 53 7.68 4.07 26.89
C GLY A 53 6.67 5.15 27.22
N GLY A 54 7.06 6.05 28.12
CA GLY A 54 6.15 7.05 28.62
C GLY A 54 5.74 7.93 27.47
N ILE A 55 4.56 7.68 26.88
CA ILE A 55 3.83 8.70 26.15
C ILE A 55 3.65 9.78 27.20
N SER A 56 4.54 10.77 27.13
CA SER A 56 4.63 11.82 28.11
C SER A 56 3.51 12.79 27.80
N THR A 57 2.25 12.37 27.85
CA THR A 57 1.11 13.27 27.69
C THR A 57 1.16 14.34 28.77
N LEU A 58 0.58 15.51 28.49
CA LEU A 58 0.43 16.55 29.51
C LEU A 58 -0.22 15.99 30.80
N GLU A 59 -1.11 15.01 30.66
CA GLU A 59 -1.78 14.39 31.81
C GLU A 59 -0.85 13.43 32.58
N SER A 60 -0.06 12.61 31.91
CA SER A 60 0.88 11.67 32.55
C SER A 60 2.01 12.41 33.26
N ILE A 61 2.64 13.39 32.60
CA ILE A 61 3.67 14.26 33.20
C ILE A 61 3.11 14.99 34.43
N SER A 62 1.87 15.51 34.34
CA SER A 62 1.24 16.19 35.45
C SER A 62 0.99 15.27 36.65
N LYS A 63 0.71 13.98 36.44
CA LYS A 63 0.51 13.01 37.52
C LYS A 63 1.83 12.51 38.11
N GLN A 64 2.84 12.26 37.29
CA GLN A 64 4.14 11.72 37.70
C GLN A 64 5.04 12.76 38.39
N TYR A 65 5.01 14.02 37.94
CA TYR A 65 5.95 15.03 38.41
C TYR A 65 5.28 16.11 39.28
N THR A 66 5.96 16.44 40.38
CA THR A 66 5.62 17.59 41.22
C THR A 66 6.07 18.89 40.56
N VAL A 67 5.50 20.02 41.00
CA VAL A 67 5.91 21.36 40.52
C VAL A 67 7.39 21.63 40.77
N ALA A 68 7.97 21.08 41.84
CA ALA A 68 9.40 21.21 42.11
C ALA A 68 10.24 20.47 41.07
N GLN A 69 9.92 19.21 40.81
CA GLN A 69 10.62 18.38 39.82
C GLN A 69 10.50 18.93 38.40
N LEU A 70 9.31 19.41 38.01
CA LEU A 70 9.10 20.06 36.70
C LEU A 70 9.99 21.31 36.55
N LYS A 71 10.16 22.10 37.62
CA LYS A 71 11.03 23.27 37.59
C LYS A 71 12.51 22.89 37.53
N GLU A 72 12.91 21.80 38.15
CA GLU A 72 14.28 21.28 38.06
C GLU A 72 14.60 20.84 36.63
N ILE A 73 13.74 20.03 36.01
CA ILE A 73 13.90 19.60 34.60
C ILE A 73 14.02 20.81 33.67
N LEU A 74 13.14 21.81 33.82
CA LEU A 74 13.20 23.04 33.03
C LEU A 74 14.48 23.83 33.28
N LYS A 75 14.94 23.91 34.53
CA LYS A 75 16.16 24.63 34.90
C LYS A 75 17.40 23.99 34.29
N GLU A 76 17.49 22.66 34.33
CA GLU A 76 18.58 21.88 33.78
C GLU A 76 18.68 22.04 32.25
N ASN A 77 17.52 22.24 31.60
CA ASN A 77 17.42 22.47 30.15
C ASN A 77 17.40 23.97 29.75
N GLY A 78 17.72 24.88 30.68
CA GLY A 78 17.80 26.32 30.40
C GLY A 78 16.46 27.00 30.08
N LEU A 79 15.34 26.34 30.39
CA LEU A 79 13.98 26.82 30.13
C LEU A 79 13.39 27.60 31.32
N LYS A 80 12.36 28.39 31.03
CA LYS A 80 11.68 29.25 32.01
C LYS A 80 10.97 28.39 33.08
N VAL A 81 11.29 28.61 34.36
CA VAL A 81 10.76 27.84 35.52
C VAL A 81 9.56 28.47 36.24
N SER A 82 9.05 29.61 35.77
CA SER A 82 7.89 30.28 36.36
C SER A 82 6.60 29.90 35.63
N GLY A 83 5.48 29.81 36.35
CA GLY A 83 4.16 29.53 35.76
C GLY A 83 3.29 28.64 36.63
N LYS A 84 2.06 28.39 36.18
CA LYS A 84 1.18 27.37 36.77
C LYS A 84 1.68 25.96 36.37
N LYS A 85 1.26 24.93 37.12
CA LYS A 85 1.69 23.54 36.86
C LYS A 85 1.44 23.12 35.41
N GLN A 86 0.27 23.41 34.84
CA GLN A 86 -0.04 23.14 33.43
C GLN A 86 0.97 23.78 32.47
N GLU A 87 1.28 25.06 32.65
CA GLU A 87 2.24 25.76 31.79
C GLU A 87 3.68 25.22 31.93
N LEU A 88 4.03 24.65 33.09
CA LEU A 88 5.31 23.97 33.30
C LEU A 88 5.33 22.61 32.61
N VAL A 89 4.24 21.85 32.71
CA VAL A 89 4.05 20.56 32.05
C VAL A 89 4.14 20.71 30.52
N GLU A 90 3.46 21.72 29.95
CA GLU A 90 3.54 22.03 28.50
C GLU A 90 4.96 22.35 28.03
N ARG A 91 5.79 22.94 28.89
CA ARG A 91 7.19 23.26 28.60
C ARG A 91 8.13 22.09 28.80
N VAL A 92 7.81 21.19 29.75
CA VAL A 92 8.59 19.98 30.03
C VAL A 92 8.33 18.90 28.99
N LEU A 93 7.12 18.88 28.41
CA LEU A 93 6.71 17.95 27.37
C LEU A 93 7.78 17.74 26.28
N PRO A 94 8.22 18.77 25.53
CA PRO A 94 9.23 18.61 24.47
C PRO A 94 10.61 18.16 24.98
N VAL A 95 10.91 18.32 26.28
CA VAL A 95 12.19 17.93 26.88
C VAL A 95 12.18 16.47 27.30
N LEU A 96 11.04 15.97 27.76
CA LEU A 96 10.88 14.57 28.15
C LEU A 96 10.45 13.68 26.97
N SER A 97 9.82 14.26 25.94
CA SER A 97 9.48 13.56 24.71
C SER A 97 10.69 13.30 23.81
N ASP A 98 11.86 13.84 24.12
CA ASP A 98 13.13 13.51 23.42
C ASP A 98 13.66 12.11 23.79
N ASN A 99 12.94 11.36 24.64
CA ASN A 99 13.17 9.96 24.98
C ASN A 99 12.00 9.05 24.53
N SER A 100 11.34 9.32 23.40
CA SER A 100 10.31 8.42 22.84
C SER A 100 10.85 7.07 22.32
N SER A 101 12.11 6.76 22.63
CA SER A 101 12.87 5.57 22.23
C SER A 101 12.68 4.33 23.11
N ASP A 102 11.81 4.35 24.12
CA ASP A 102 11.88 3.35 25.20
C ASP A 102 10.99 2.13 25.02
N TYR A 103 10.34 1.95 23.86
CA TYR A 103 9.66 0.69 23.54
C TYR A 103 10.53 -0.20 22.66
N GLU A 104 10.84 -1.40 23.17
CA GLU A 104 11.54 -2.43 22.42
C GLU A 104 10.57 -3.55 21.99
N LEU A 105 10.84 -4.13 20.81
CA LEU A 105 10.13 -5.31 20.34
C LEU A 105 10.53 -6.54 21.16
N THR A 106 9.55 -7.18 21.78
CA THR A 106 9.75 -8.45 22.47
C THR A 106 9.99 -9.59 21.47
N ASP A 107 10.48 -10.74 21.95
CA ASP A 107 10.56 -11.95 21.14
C ASP A 107 9.19 -12.39 20.59
N LYS A 108 8.11 -12.12 21.34
CA LYS A 108 6.74 -12.38 20.89
C LYS A 108 6.37 -11.53 19.67
N ALA A 109 6.75 -10.25 19.63
CA ALA A 109 6.52 -9.40 18.46
C ALA A 109 7.32 -9.86 17.25
N LYS A 110 8.60 -10.20 17.44
CA LYS A 110 9.45 -10.71 16.35
C LYS A 110 8.90 -12.01 15.78
N GLU A 111 8.41 -12.90 16.63
CA GLU A 111 7.75 -14.14 16.19
C GLU A 111 6.45 -13.85 15.43
N PHE A 112 5.61 -12.95 15.94
CA PHE A 112 4.39 -12.55 15.27
C PHE A 112 4.65 -11.95 13.88
N ILE A 113 5.67 -11.08 13.74
CA ILE A 113 6.07 -10.55 12.43
C ILE A 113 6.47 -11.71 11.50
N ARG A 114 7.32 -12.62 11.97
CA ARG A 114 7.82 -13.76 11.20
C ARG A 114 6.70 -14.69 10.74
N GLU A 115 5.73 -15.00 11.60
CA GLU A 115 4.58 -15.86 11.26
C GLU A 115 3.59 -15.18 10.31
N ASN A 116 3.66 -13.85 10.19
CA ASN A 116 2.70 -13.06 9.42
C ASN A 116 3.37 -12.20 8.32
N GLU A 117 4.56 -12.59 7.86
CA GLU A 117 5.30 -11.92 6.78
C GLU A 117 4.48 -11.79 5.47
N TRP A 118 3.51 -12.67 5.25
CA TRP A 118 2.55 -12.57 4.13
C TRP A 118 1.71 -11.28 4.15
N ILE A 119 1.57 -10.62 5.32
CA ILE A 119 0.88 -9.34 5.45
C ILE A 119 1.66 -8.24 4.74
N ASP A 120 3.00 -8.26 4.79
CA ASP A 120 3.84 -7.28 4.08
C ASP A 120 3.62 -7.37 2.56
N LEU A 121 3.61 -8.61 2.03
CA LEU A 121 3.25 -8.86 0.64
C LEU A 121 1.84 -8.38 0.30
N TYR A 122 0.86 -8.66 1.18
CA TYR A 122 -0.51 -8.17 1.00
C TYR A 122 -0.56 -6.64 0.88
N MET A 123 0.12 -5.94 1.79
CA MET A 123 0.19 -4.47 1.79
C MET A 123 0.88 -3.93 0.54
N PHE A 124 1.88 -4.63 0.03
CA PHE A 124 2.60 -4.24 -1.18
C PHE A 124 1.80 -4.48 -2.48
N ALA A 125 1.10 -5.61 -2.60
CA ALA A 125 0.57 -6.06 -3.90
C ALA A 125 -0.94 -6.28 -3.95
N LEU A 126 -1.62 -6.51 -2.82
CA LEU A 126 -2.97 -7.09 -2.80
C LEU A 126 -4.03 -6.20 -2.13
N VAL A 127 -3.70 -4.96 -1.76
CA VAL A 127 -4.62 -4.01 -1.09
C VAL A 127 -5.89 -3.67 -1.88
N ALA A 128 -5.92 -3.97 -3.19
CA ALA A 128 -7.15 -3.89 -4.00
C ALA A 128 -8.21 -4.93 -3.60
N PHE A 129 -7.83 -5.95 -2.82
CA PHE A 129 -8.68 -7.02 -2.33
C PHE A 129 -8.84 -6.96 -0.83
N ARG A 130 -9.94 -7.53 -0.34
CA ARG A 130 -10.23 -7.56 1.10
C ARG A 130 -9.19 -8.41 1.82
N PHE A 131 -8.64 -7.86 2.91
CA PHE A 131 -7.64 -8.53 3.72
C PHE A 131 -8.12 -9.91 4.20
N ASP A 132 -9.34 -10.00 4.71
CA ASP A 132 -9.95 -11.25 5.20
C ASP A 132 -10.00 -12.37 4.15
N ASP A 133 -10.25 -12.01 2.89
CA ASP A 133 -10.33 -12.97 1.79
C ASP A 133 -8.94 -13.57 1.52
N TYR A 134 -7.89 -12.76 1.60
CA TYR A 134 -6.51 -13.23 1.45
C TYR A 134 -6.01 -13.97 2.70
N GLU A 135 -6.32 -13.50 3.91
CA GLU A 135 -5.98 -14.20 5.16
C GLU A 135 -6.58 -15.61 5.17
N THR A 136 -7.85 -15.74 4.77
CA THR A 136 -8.52 -17.04 4.64
C THR A 136 -7.81 -17.92 3.61
N PHE A 137 -7.33 -17.33 2.52
CA PHE A 137 -6.61 -18.05 1.48
C PHE A 137 -5.26 -18.59 1.98
N VAL A 138 -4.47 -17.74 2.65
CA VAL A 138 -3.18 -18.10 3.26
C VAL A 138 -3.36 -19.24 4.25
N ALA A 139 -4.39 -19.19 5.10
CA ALA A 139 -4.68 -20.24 6.08
C ALA A 139 -4.99 -21.62 5.46
N THR A 140 -5.27 -21.69 4.15
CA THR A 140 -5.54 -22.93 3.42
C THR A 140 -4.43 -23.34 2.46
N SER A 141 -3.35 -22.57 2.40
CA SER A 141 -2.22 -22.81 1.50
C SER A 141 -1.08 -23.50 2.24
N ASP A 142 -0.44 -24.47 1.57
CA ASP A 142 0.81 -25.09 2.02
C ASP A 142 2.03 -24.51 1.26
N ASP A 143 1.79 -23.58 0.33
CA ASP A 143 2.82 -22.95 -0.49
C ASP A 143 3.49 -21.76 0.23
N ASP A 144 4.63 -21.29 -0.28
CA ASP A 144 5.25 -20.04 0.17
C ASP A 144 4.35 -18.81 -0.12
N ASN A 145 4.68 -17.66 0.49
CA ASN A 145 3.84 -16.46 0.39
C ASN A 145 3.66 -15.96 -1.06
N VAL A 146 4.71 -16.01 -1.87
CA VAL A 146 4.69 -15.52 -3.26
C VAL A 146 3.81 -16.44 -4.09
N THR A 147 4.06 -17.75 -4.03
CA THR A 147 3.24 -18.76 -4.73
C THR A 147 1.77 -18.69 -4.29
N THR A 148 1.52 -18.55 -2.98
CA THR A 148 0.18 -18.37 -2.42
C THR A 148 -0.51 -17.12 -2.98
N ALA A 149 0.18 -15.98 -3.04
CA ALA A 149 -0.36 -14.74 -3.61
C ALA A 149 -0.63 -14.82 -5.12
N LEU A 150 0.25 -15.48 -5.88
CA LEU A 150 0.04 -15.71 -7.31
C LEU A 150 -1.19 -16.59 -7.54
N ASN A 151 -1.34 -17.67 -6.76
CA ASN A 151 -2.50 -18.57 -6.81
C ASN A 151 -3.80 -17.83 -6.45
N PHE A 152 -3.76 -16.95 -5.45
CA PHE A 152 -4.89 -16.10 -5.09
C PHE A 152 -5.32 -15.21 -6.26
N CYS A 153 -4.36 -14.52 -6.89
CA CYS A 153 -4.62 -13.69 -8.07
C CYS A 153 -5.20 -14.51 -9.23
N ASP A 154 -4.69 -15.72 -9.49
CA ASP A 154 -5.17 -16.59 -10.56
C ASP A 154 -6.61 -17.08 -10.35
N GLN A 155 -7.00 -17.35 -9.09
CA GLN A 155 -8.38 -17.66 -8.77
C GLN A 155 -9.30 -16.46 -9.00
N ILE A 156 -8.88 -15.25 -8.62
CA ILE A 156 -9.67 -14.03 -8.85
C ILE A 156 -9.79 -13.75 -10.35
N ILE A 157 -8.70 -13.83 -11.11
CA ILE A 157 -8.70 -13.67 -12.58
C ILE A 157 -9.72 -14.62 -13.22
N SER A 158 -9.67 -15.90 -12.83
CA SER A 158 -10.57 -16.92 -13.38
C SER A 158 -12.04 -16.64 -13.05
N ARG A 159 -12.34 -16.29 -11.79
CA ARG A 159 -13.70 -15.96 -11.34
C ARG A 159 -14.23 -14.68 -12.01
N ALA A 160 -13.41 -13.64 -12.09
CA ALA A 160 -13.77 -12.37 -12.70
C ALA A 160 -14.09 -12.52 -14.20
N LEU A 161 -13.31 -13.34 -14.92
CA LEU A 161 -13.60 -13.66 -16.32
C LEU A 161 -14.91 -14.43 -16.49
N MET A 162 -15.18 -15.44 -15.65
CA MET A 162 -16.45 -16.18 -15.69
C MET A 162 -17.66 -15.31 -15.33
N ALA A 163 -17.48 -14.36 -14.41
CA ALA A 163 -18.52 -13.46 -13.92
C ALA A 163 -18.62 -12.14 -14.74
N ASN A 164 -17.81 -11.97 -15.79
CA ASN A 164 -17.77 -10.75 -16.60
C ASN A 164 -17.42 -9.47 -15.81
N GLN A 165 -16.67 -9.59 -14.72
CA GLN A 165 -16.27 -8.50 -13.84
C GLN A 165 -14.94 -7.88 -14.31
N PHE A 166 -15.00 -7.04 -15.35
CA PHE A 166 -13.80 -6.54 -16.02
C PHE A 166 -12.86 -5.71 -15.10
N LEU A 167 -13.41 -4.86 -14.21
CA LEU A 167 -12.58 -4.08 -13.26
C LEU A 167 -11.80 -5.00 -12.31
N VAL A 168 -12.49 -5.97 -11.70
CA VAL A 168 -11.86 -6.95 -10.80
C VAL A 168 -10.77 -7.74 -11.54
N PHE A 169 -11.00 -8.09 -12.81
CA PHE A 169 -10.03 -8.78 -13.64
C PHE A 169 -8.75 -7.96 -13.87
N ILE A 170 -8.87 -6.67 -14.23
CA ILE A 170 -7.68 -5.83 -14.46
C ILE A 170 -6.95 -5.50 -13.15
N ASP A 171 -7.67 -5.35 -12.03
CA ASP A 171 -7.07 -5.14 -10.72
C ASP A 171 -6.29 -6.39 -10.29
N ALA A 172 -6.80 -7.59 -10.56
CA ALA A 172 -6.10 -8.84 -10.29
C ALA A 172 -4.85 -9.03 -11.16
N LEU A 173 -4.86 -8.59 -12.42
CA LEU A 173 -3.65 -8.55 -13.24
C LEU A 173 -2.62 -7.57 -12.69
N SER A 174 -3.07 -6.40 -12.24
CA SER A 174 -2.22 -5.39 -11.60
C SER A 174 -1.57 -5.95 -10.34
N ALA A 175 -2.38 -6.53 -9.44
CA ALA A 175 -1.91 -7.16 -8.22
C ALA A 175 -0.91 -8.27 -8.50
N LYS A 176 -1.21 -9.16 -9.47
CA LYS A 176 -0.30 -10.24 -9.88
C LYS A 176 1.04 -9.71 -10.37
N ALA A 177 1.05 -8.60 -11.13
CA ALA A 177 2.30 -7.95 -11.52
C ALA A 177 3.10 -7.54 -10.27
N HIS A 178 2.48 -6.89 -9.29
CA HIS A 178 3.15 -6.43 -8.08
C HIS A 178 3.66 -7.59 -7.21
N VAL A 179 2.98 -8.74 -7.17
CA VAL A 179 3.52 -9.95 -6.53
C VAL A 179 4.86 -10.37 -7.15
N TYR A 180 4.98 -10.32 -8.49
CA TYR A 180 6.27 -10.58 -9.14
C TYR A 180 7.33 -9.51 -8.84
N ALA A 181 6.94 -8.24 -8.74
CA ALA A 181 7.88 -7.19 -8.34
C ALA A 181 8.37 -7.37 -6.90
N TYR A 182 7.51 -7.86 -5.99
CA TYR A 182 7.88 -8.22 -4.63
C TYR A 182 8.95 -9.33 -4.60
N ASP A 183 8.82 -10.32 -5.48
CA ASP A 183 9.79 -11.41 -5.66
C ASP A 183 11.02 -11.02 -6.51
N GLY A 184 11.10 -9.77 -6.98
CA GLY A 184 12.18 -9.28 -7.84
C GLY A 184 12.14 -9.76 -9.30
N ASP A 185 11.08 -10.47 -9.72
CA ASP A 185 10.84 -10.86 -11.12
C ASP A 185 10.22 -9.72 -11.92
N TYR A 186 11.06 -8.74 -12.29
CA TYR A 186 10.62 -7.59 -13.09
C TYR A 186 10.28 -7.95 -14.54
N GLU A 187 10.69 -9.12 -15.03
CA GLU A 187 10.31 -9.64 -16.35
C GLU A 187 8.82 -10.02 -16.35
N SER A 188 8.37 -10.79 -15.35
CA SER A 188 6.96 -11.14 -15.20
C SER A 188 6.11 -9.93 -14.80
N PHE A 189 6.60 -9.05 -13.93
CA PHE A 189 5.96 -7.77 -13.65
C PHE A 189 5.64 -7.01 -14.95
N LEU A 190 6.65 -6.81 -15.81
CA LEU A 190 6.49 -6.05 -17.05
C LEU A 190 5.51 -6.72 -18.01
N ASP A 191 5.52 -8.06 -18.10
CA ASP A 191 4.57 -8.81 -18.94
C ASP A 191 3.12 -8.57 -18.50
N TYR A 192 2.82 -8.67 -17.20
CA TYR A 192 1.47 -8.48 -16.66
C TYR A 192 1.03 -7.01 -16.63
N ASP A 193 1.92 -6.08 -16.30
CA ASP A 193 1.59 -4.65 -16.25
C ASP A 193 1.39 -4.06 -17.66
N LEU A 194 2.08 -4.60 -18.68
CA LEU A 194 1.76 -4.33 -20.09
C LEU A 194 0.42 -4.93 -20.51
N GLN A 195 0.10 -6.13 -20.03
CA GLN A 195 -1.20 -6.77 -20.32
C GLN A 195 -2.35 -5.92 -19.77
N ARG A 196 -2.20 -5.43 -18.54
CA ARG A 196 -3.12 -4.48 -17.91
C ARG A 196 -3.30 -3.23 -18.77
N PHE A 197 -2.22 -2.60 -19.23
CA PHE A 197 -2.28 -1.43 -20.11
C PHE A 197 -3.04 -1.70 -21.43
N ILE A 198 -2.74 -2.85 -22.07
CA ILE A 198 -3.37 -3.27 -23.33
C ILE A 198 -4.88 -3.45 -23.17
N LEU A 199 -5.30 -4.10 -22.08
CA LEU A 199 -6.70 -4.32 -21.73
C LEU A 199 -7.39 -3.03 -21.30
N GLY A 200 -6.65 -2.11 -20.67
CA GLY A 200 -7.05 -0.73 -20.41
C GLY A 200 -7.70 -0.08 -21.64
N LEU A 201 -6.99 -0.16 -22.76
CA LEU A 201 -7.40 0.37 -24.05
C LEU A 201 -8.38 -0.52 -24.83
N ASN A 202 -8.53 -1.78 -24.44
CA ASN A 202 -9.34 -2.78 -25.15
C ASN A 202 -10.14 -3.62 -24.14
N PRO A 203 -11.10 -3.00 -23.43
CA PRO A 203 -11.86 -3.68 -22.41
C PRO A 203 -12.66 -4.84 -23.00
N ILE A 204 -12.72 -5.95 -22.27
CA ILE A 204 -13.46 -7.14 -22.70
C ILE A 204 -14.97 -6.86 -22.62
N ILE A 205 -15.39 -6.28 -21.49
CA ILE A 205 -16.77 -5.88 -21.19
C ILE A 205 -16.73 -4.49 -20.57
N MET A 206 -17.71 -3.67 -20.94
CA MET A 206 -17.87 -2.30 -20.47
C MET A 206 -19.37 -1.98 -20.42
N ASP A 207 -19.95 -2.03 -19.22
CA ASP A 207 -21.32 -1.55 -19.01
C ASP A 207 -21.31 -0.03 -18.71
N ALA A 208 -22.50 0.58 -18.65
CA ALA A 208 -22.64 2.02 -18.45
C ALA A 208 -22.05 2.49 -17.10
N GLN A 209 -22.17 1.66 -16.06
CA GLN A 209 -21.65 1.98 -14.73
C GLN A 209 -20.12 1.98 -14.73
N THR A 210 -19.52 0.94 -15.30
CA THR A 210 -18.08 0.81 -15.48
C THR A 210 -17.57 1.98 -16.31
N TYR A 211 -18.22 2.27 -17.44
CA TYR A 211 -17.81 3.34 -18.34
C TYR A 211 -17.70 4.72 -17.67
N ALA A 212 -18.63 5.02 -16.76
CA ALA A 212 -18.69 6.30 -16.05
C ALA A 212 -17.49 6.54 -15.13
N THR A 213 -16.90 5.49 -14.56
CA THR A 213 -15.80 5.59 -13.59
C THR A 213 -14.46 5.04 -14.10
N TYR A 214 -14.42 4.56 -15.35
CA TYR A 214 -13.28 3.81 -15.87
C TYR A 214 -12.15 4.68 -16.43
N ASP A 215 -10.98 4.65 -15.81
CA ASP A 215 -9.79 5.25 -16.41
C ASP A 215 -9.19 4.33 -17.48
N VAL A 216 -9.34 4.74 -18.75
CA VAL A 216 -8.86 3.98 -19.91
C VAL A 216 -7.35 3.79 -19.86
N ILE A 217 -6.64 4.84 -19.47
CA ILE A 217 -5.20 4.84 -19.18
C ILE A 217 -5.05 5.15 -17.69
N ASN A 218 -4.63 4.16 -16.91
CA ASN A 218 -4.41 4.34 -15.49
C ASN A 218 -3.02 4.94 -15.22
N ALA A 219 -2.98 6.04 -14.45
CA ALA A 219 -1.75 6.75 -14.17
C ALA A 219 -0.72 5.92 -13.39
N ALA A 220 -1.15 5.14 -12.39
CA ALA A 220 -0.24 4.30 -11.60
C ALA A 220 0.45 3.24 -12.48
N ASN A 221 -0.29 2.58 -13.37
CA ASN A 221 0.27 1.64 -14.35
C ASN A 221 1.28 2.31 -15.30
N VAL A 222 1.03 3.54 -15.75
CA VAL A 222 2.01 4.28 -16.57
C VAL A 222 3.29 4.58 -15.79
N ILE A 223 3.17 5.04 -14.55
CA ILE A 223 4.31 5.32 -13.66
C ILE A 223 5.13 4.06 -13.42
N ASN A 224 4.46 2.95 -13.12
CA ASN A 224 5.04 1.63 -12.91
C ASN A 224 5.84 1.15 -14.12
N LEU A 225 5.23 1.16 -15.31
CA LEU A 225 5.88 0.79 -16.57
C LEU A 225 7.10 1.68 -16.86
N ARG A 226 6.97 2.99 -16.67
CA ARG A 226 8.09 3.93 -16.86
C ARG A 226 9.25 3.62 -15.92
N ASN A 227 8.96 3.50 -14.62
CA ASN A 227 9.99 3.26 -13.60
C ASN A 227 10.77 1.98 -13.87
N VAL A 228 10.10 0.93 -14.32
CA VAL A 228 10.74 -0.36 -14.60
C VAL A 228 11.53 -0.31 -15.92
N VAL A 229 10.97 0.26 -16.99
CA VAL A 229 11.68 0.38 -18.29
C VAL A 229 12.88 1.32 -18.22
N GLU A 230 12.87 2.32 -17.35
CA GLU A 230 14.02 3.22 -17.13
C GLU A 230 15.13 2.57 -16.29
N LYS A 231 14.79 1.68 -15.35
CA LYS A 231 15.75 1.06 -14.43
C LYS A 231 16.40 -0.21 -14.99
N PHE A 232 15.73 -0.94 -15.87
CA PHE A 232 16.16 -2.25 -16.33
C PHE A 232 16.15 -2.37 -17.86
N ASP A 233 17.09 -3.14 -18.42
CA ASP A 233 17.14 -3.43 -19.85
C ASP A 233 16.35 -4.71 -20.18
N PHE A 234 15.13 -4.51 -20.67
CA PHE A 234 14.25 -5.58 -21.16
C PHE A 234 14.36 -5.82 -22.67
N GLY A 235 15.36 -5.21 -23.32
CA GLY A 235 15.50 -5.20 -24.76
C GLY A 235 14.37 -4.44 -25.47
N ASN A 236 13.86 -5.01 -26.57
CA ASN A 236 12.94 -4.31 -27.44
C ASN A 236 11.48 -4.31 -26.90
N LEU A 237 11.09 -3.20 -26.29
CA LEU A 237 9.74 -3.00 -25.74
C LEU A 237 8.62 -3.19 -26.78
N LYS A 238 8.82 -2.83 -28.05
CA LYS A 238 7.83 -3.07 -29.12
C LYS A 238 7.59 -4.55 -29.32
N LYS A 239 8.66 -5.35 -29.39
CA LYS A 239 8.60 -6.81 -29.55
C LYS A 239 7.91 -7.45 -28.36
N ARG A 240 8.21 -6.99 -27.14
CA ARG A 240 7.53 -7.45 -25.92
C ARG A 240 6.04 -7.11 -25.94
N PHE A 241 5.69 -5.86 -26.21
CA PHE A 241 4.30 -5.43 -26.39
C PHE A 241 3.55 -6.29 -27.42
N ASP A 242 4.18 -6.61 -28.56
CA ASP A 242 3.58 -7.45 -29.59
C ASP A 242 3.28 -8.87 -29.10
N LYS A 243 4.19 -9.46 -28.32
CA LYS A 243 4.03 -10.77 -27.69
C LYS A 243 2.88 -10.75 -26.69
N ILE A 244 2.82 -9.74 -25.82
CA ILE A 244 1.76 -9.63 -24.80
C ILE A 244 0.40 -9.43 -25.45
N TRP A 245 0.29 -8.53 -26.42
CA TRP A 245 -0.94 -8.34 -27.20
C TRP A 245 -1.51 -9.67 -27.74
N SER A 246 -0.64 -10.52 -28.29
CA SER A 246 -1.05 -11.83 -28.81
C SER A 246 -1.53 -12.79 -27.72
N LYS A 247 -0.93 -12.75 -26.52
CA LYS A 247 -1.34 -13.54 -25.36
C LYS A 247 -2.65 -13.05 -24.71
N THR A 248 -2.98 -11.77 -24.86
CA THR A 248 -4.19 -11.19 -24.27
C THR A 248 -5.48 -11.68 -24.94
N HIS A 249 -5.41 -12.29 -26.13
CA HIS A 249 -6.56 -12.82 -26.87
C HIS A 249 -7.73 -11.82 -27.04
N ILE A 250 -7.41 -10.55 -27.31
CA ILE A 250 -8.41 -9.48 -27.53
C ILE A 250 -9.29 -9.84 -28.73
N THR A 251 -10.59 -10.06 -28.48
CA THR A 251 -11.57 -10.40 -29.52
C THR A 251 -12.26 -9.16 -30.09
N ASN A 252 -12.44 -8.11 -29.28
CA ASN A 252 -13.13 -6.88 -29.67
C ASN A 252 -12.23 -5.66 -29.52
N ILE A 253 -11.56 -5.28 -30.61
CA ILE A 253 -10.60 -4.16 -30.61
C ILE A 253 -11.35 -2.82 -30.48
N THR A 254 -11.04 -2.05 -29.43
CA THR A 254 -11.50 -0.67 -29.25
C THR A 254 -10.45 0.31 -29.77
N VAL A 255 -9.20 0.13 -29.33
CA VAL A 255 -8.06 0.92 -29.79
C VAL A 255 -7.12 0.02 -30.59
N PRO A 256 -6.84 0.31 -31.87
CA PRO A 256 -6.00 -0.55 -32.70
C PRO A 256 -4.59 -0.74 -32.14
N LYS A 257 -4.02 -1.96 -32.26
CA LYS A 257 -2.69 -2.34 -31.75
C LYS A 257 -1.60 -1.29 -31.96
N LYS A 258 -1.46 -0.78 -33.19
CA LYS A 258 -0.46 0.23 -33.53
C LYS A 258 -0.69 1.54 -32.78
N THR A 259 -1.94 1.93 -32.59
CA THR A 259 -2.32 3.10 -31.81
C THR A 259 -2.06 2.86 -30.32
N SER A 260 -2.44 1.70 -29.77
CA SER A 260 -2.17 1.37 -28.37
C SER A 260 -0.70 1.46 -28.02
N TYR A 261 0.19 0.95 -28.88
CA TYR A 261 1.63 1.10 -28.68
C TYR A 261 2.11 2.56 -28.73
N LYS A 262 1.56 3.39 -29.64
CA LYS A 262 1.88 4.83 -29.68
C LYS A 262 1.43 5.55 -28.42
N ILE A 263 0.27 5.19 -27.88
CA ILE A 263 -0.24 5.76 -26.62
C ILE A 263 0.68 5.35 -25.48
N LEU A 264 1.08 4.07 -25.40
CA LEU A 264 2.06 3.60 -24.42
C LEU A 264 3.35 4.43 -24.48
N GLN A 265 3.93 4.59 -25.68
CA GLN A 265 5.15 5.37 -25.86
C GLN A 265 5.01 6.82 -25.38
N LYS A 266 3.89 7.48 -25.71
CA LYS A 266 3.62 8.84 -25.24
C LYS A 266 3.50 8.90 -23.72
N ALA A 267 2.72 8.00 -23.14
CA ALA A 267 2.47 7.94 -21.70
C ALA A 267 3.76 7.75 -20.91
N ILE A 268 4.59 6.75 -21.28
CA ILE A 268 5.87 6.51 -20.59
C ILE A 268 6.90 7.62 -20.84
N SER A 269 6.77 8.39 -21.93
CA SER A 269 7.61 9.57 -22.19
C SER A 269 7.18 10.81 -21.41
N GLY A 270 6.20 10.69 -20.51
CA GLY A 270 5.76 11.78 -19.62
C GLY A 270 4.64 12.66 -20.18
N ALA A 271 3.90 12.21 -21.20
CA ALA A 271 2.69 12.92 -21.61
C ALA A 271 1.62 12.90 -20.50
N ASP A 272 0.78 13.93 -20.48
CA ASP A 272 -0.32 14.06 -19.52
C ASP A 272 -1.35 12.94 -19.71
N VAL A 273 -1.54 12.13 -18.67
CA VAL A 273 -2.44 10.97 -18.70
C VAL A 273 -3.91 11.39 -18.77
N GLU A 274 -4.29 12.54 -18.19
CA GLU A 274 -5.66 13.05 -18.28
C GLU A 274 -5.99 13.50 -19.71
N GLU A 275 -5.07 14.22 -20.35
CA GLU A 275 -5.20 14.61 -21.77
C GLU A 275 -5.27 13.39 -22.68
N LEU A 276 -4.40 12.40 -22.47
CA LEU A 276 -4.44 11.15 -23.23
C LEU A 276 -5.77 10.39 -23.02
N ASN A 277 -6.30 10.35 -21.79
CA ASN A 277 -7.59 9.74 -21.51
C ASN A 277 -8.72 10.45 -22.25
N PHE A 278 -8.75 11.80 -22.21
CA PHE A 278 -9.74 12.60 -22.94
C PHE A 278 -9.70 12.29 -24.44
N ASP A 279 -8.52 12.35 -25.06
CA ASP A 279 -8.33 12.06 -26.49
C ASP A 279 -8.78 10.65 -26.88
N VAL A 280 -8.43 9.66 -26.06
CA VAL A 280 -8.78 8.25 -26.31
C VAL A 280 -10.28 8.04 -26.14
N ARG A 281 -10.90 8.66 -25.13
CA ARG A 281 -12.33 8.56 -24.87
C ARG A 281 -13.13 9.14 -26.03
N GLU A 282 -12.86 10.39 -26.41
CA GLU A 282 -13.52 11.08 -27.53
C GLU A 282 -13.43 10.27 -28.82
N LYS A 283 -12.25 9.73 -29.10
CA LYS A 283 -11.99 9.07 -30.39
C LYS A 283 -12.50 7.63 -30.47
N TYR A 284 -12.41 6.86 -29.40
CA TYR A 284 -12.62 5.41 -29.46
C TYR A 284 -13.74 4.91 -28.55
N PHE A 285 -13.94 5.53 -27.38
CA PHE A 285 -14.90 5.00 -26.39
C PHE A 285 -16.29 5.61 -26.55
N ASN A 286 -16.42 6.93 -26.72
CA ASN A 286 -17.74 7.58 -26.79
C ASN A 286 -18.62 6.96 -27.89
N LYS A 287 -18.05 6.68 -29.07
CA LYS A 287 -18.80 6.06 -30.16
C LYS A 287 -19.21 4.61 -29.88
N LYS A 288 -18.45 3.90 -29.05
CA LYS A 288 -18.58 2.44 -28.83
C LYS A 288 -19.38 2.11 -27.58
N PHE A 289 -19.21 2.90 -26.53
CA PHE A 289 -19.75 2.68 -25.18
C PHE A 289 -20.47 3.91 -24.62
N GLY A 290 -20.30 5.08 -25.23
CA GLY A 290 -21.08 6.26 -24.86
C GLY A 290 -22.55 5.97 -25.14
N VAL A 291 -23.34 5.99 -24.06
CA VAL A 291 -24.79 5.93 -24.11
C VAL A 291 -25.33 7.15 -24.85
#